data_AF-A0A0G3UXD2-F1
#
_entry.id   AF-A0A0G3UXD2-F1
#
_cell.length_a   1.000
_cell.length_b   1.000
_cell.length_c   1.000
_cell.angle_alpha   90.00
_cell.angle_beta   90.00
_cell.angle_gamma   90.00
#
_symmetry.space_group_name_H-M   'P 1'
#
loop_
_entity.id
_entity.type
_entity.pdbx_description
1 polymer ?
#
loop_
_entity_poly.entity_id
_entity_poly.type
_entity_poly.pdbx_seq_one_letter_code
_entity_poly.pdbx_strand_id
1 'polypeptide(L)'
;MFTGLDTARGLALEQQWTLQVLKLTEEVGESAQAVIGALGANPRKERRTWSDVQEEVADTAITSLVTLHRMLGDQASSFLTDMLAQKSANFLPPAGTREGR
;
A
#
# COMPACT_ATOMS: atom_id res chain seq x y z
N MET A 1 17.89 -3.78 0.19
CA MET A 1 16.65 -3.19 -0.39
C MET A 1 16.61 -1.69 -0.08
N PHE A 2 16.82 -0.82 -1.09
CA PHE A 2 16.73 0.65 -1.13
C PHE A 2 17.29 1.54 0.02
N THR A 3 17.02 1.32 1.30
CA THR A 3 17.50 2.19 2.41
C THR A 3 19.02 2.26 2.49
N GLY A 4 19.70 1.13 2.29
CA GLY A 4 21.18 1.08 2.24
C GLY A 4 21.77 1.78 1.02
N LEU A 5 21.04 1.85 -0.10
CA LEU A 5 21.51 2.51 -1.33
C LEU A 5 21.34 4.02 -1.24
N ASP A 6 20.22 4.50 -0.69
CA ASP A 6 19.92 5.93 -0.61
C ASP A 6 20.73 6.62 0.51
N THR A 7 20.95 5.93 1.63
CA THR A 7 21.86 6.40 2.68
C THR A 7 23.31 6.46 2.16
N ALA A 8 23.75 5.46 1.38
CA ALA A 8 25.08 5.47 0.75
C ALA A 8 25.25 6.58 -0.31
N ARG A 9 24.15 7.13 -0.83
CA ARG A 9 24.14 8.29 -1.75
C ARG A 9 24.09 9.64 -1.03
N GLY A 10 24.03 9.66 0.31
CA GLY A 10 24.04 10.89 1.11
C GLY A 10 22.75 11.71 1.07
N LEU A 11 21.61 11.09 0.70
CA LEU A 11 20.32 11.78 0.68
C LEU A 11 19.83 12.07 2.10
N ALA A 12 19.27 13.27 2.31
CA ALA A 12 18.59 13.60 3.56
C ALA A 12 17.35 12.69 3.76
N LEU A 13 16.96 12.47 5.02
CA LEU A 13 15.84 11.57 5.36
C LEU A 13 14.54 11.98 4.67
N GLU A 14 14.25 13.27 4.65
CA GLU A 14 13.05 13.83 4.02
C GLU A 14 13.02 13.58 2.50
N GLN A 15 14.18 13.60 1.85
CA GLN A 15 14.29 13.26 0.43
C GLN A 15 14.04 11.77 0.21
N GLN A 16 14.58 10.91 1.06
CA GLN A 16 14.32 9.47 1.00
C GLN A 16 12.84 9.16 1.21
N TRP A 17 12.19 9.81 2.19
CA TRP A 17 10.76 9.67 2.42
C TRP A 17 9.94 10.19 1.24
N THR A 18 10.34 11.31 0.64
CA THR A 18 9.69 11.85 -0.55
C THR A 18 9.70 10.84 -1.69
N LEU A 19 10.87 10.25 -1.98
CA LEU A 19 10.99 9.22 -3.03
C LEU A 19 10.12 8.00 -2.71
N GLN A 20 10.09 7.60 -1.44
CA GLN A 20 9.29 6.45 -1.00
C GLN A 20 7.78 6.71 -1.11
N VAL A 21 7.32 7.92 -0.81
CA VAL A 21 5.92 8.32 -1.00
C VAL A 21 5.58 8.40 -2.49
N LEU A 22 6.48 8.93 -3.33
CA LEU A 22 6.27 8.98 -4.78
C LEU A 22 6.13 7.57 -5.40
N LYS A 23 6.86 6.57 -4.88
CA LYS A 23 6.73 5.17 -5.30
C LYS A 23 5.29 4.64 -5.16
N LEU A 24 4.50 5.14 -4.20
CA LEU A 24 3.10 4.74 -4.06
C LEU A 24 2.26 5.06 -5.30
N THR A 25 2.62 6.11 -6.04
CA THR A 25 1.92 6.46 -7.30
C THR A 25 2.13 5.39 -8.37
N GLU A 26 3.31 4.77 -8.39
CA GLU A 26 3.63 3.68 -9.31
C GLU A 26 2.77 2.44 -9.02
N GLU A 27 2.73 2.00 -7.75
CA GLU A 27 1.94 0.84 -7.31
C GLU A 27 0.42 1.04 -7.55
N VAL A 28 -0.09 2.24 -7.30
CA VAL A 28 -1.48 2.60 -7.62
C VAL A 28 -1.73 2.54 -9.13
N GLY A 29 -0.74 2.94 -9.94
CA GLY A 29 -0.79 2.85 -11.40
C GLY A 29 -0.82 1.40 -11.89
N GLU A 30 -0.05 0.50 -11.27
CA GLU A 30 -0.03 -0.93 -11.57
C GLU A 30 -1.37 -1.59 -11.22
N SER A 31 -1.92 -1.28 -10.03
CA SER A 31 -3.28 -1.68 -9.64
C SER A 31 -4.33 -1.24 -10.65
N ALA A 32 -4.31 0.03 -11.07
CA ALA A 32 -5.23 0.55 -12.07
C ALA A 32 -5.07 -0.17 -13.42
N GLN A 33 -3.83 -0.47 -13.82
CA GLN A 33 -3.55 -1.21 -15.04
C GLN A 33 -4.10 -2.65 -14.98
N ALA A 34 -3.98 -3.33 -13.84
CA ALA A 34 -4.57 -4.66 -13.67
C ALA A 34 -6.10 -4.61 -13.77
N VAL A 35 -6.77 -3.59 -13.20
CA VAL A 35 -8.23 -3.41 -13.36
C VAL A 35 -8.61 -3.24 -14.83
N ILE A 36 -7.90 -2.36 -15.55
CA ILE A 36 -8.13 -2.15 -17.00
C ILE A 36 -7.96 -3.46 -17.77
N GLY A 37 -6.95 -4.27 -17.42
CA GLY A 37 -6.70 -5.59 -17.98
C GLY A 37 -7.82 -6.60 -17.67
N ALA A 38 -8.32 -6.62 -16.43
CA ALA A 38 -9.40 -7.51 -15.99
C ALA A 38 -10.74 -7.19 -16.67
N LEU A 39 -11.02 -5.89 -16.87
CA LEU A 39 -12.18 -5.42 -17.63
C LEU A 39 -12.07 -5.74 -19.13
N GLY A 40 -10.88 -6.09 -19.63
CA GLY A 40 -10.64 -6.30 -21.06
C GLY A 40 -10.79 -5.02 -21.88
N ALA A 41 -10.60 -3.84 -21.26
CA ALA A 41 -10.90 -2.55 -21.88
C ALA A 41 -9.90 -2.15 -23.00
N ASN A 42 -8.77 -2.87 -23.13
CA ASN A 42 -7.79 -2.65 -24.19
C ASN A 42 -7.49 -3.93 -24.98
N PRO A 43 -7.97 -4.06 -26.24
CA PRO A 43 -7.79 -5.26 -27.05
C PRO A 43 -6.34 -5.49 -27.52
N ARG A 44 -5.41 -4.55 -27.29
CA ARG A 44 -3.98 -4.67 -27.64
C ARG A 44 -3.09 -5.13 -26.49
N LYS A 45 -3.63 -5.28 -25.27
CA LYS A 45 -2.89 -5.74 -24.09
C LYS A 45 -3.41 -7.09 -23.61
N GLU A 46 -2.55 -7.82 -22.92
CA GLU A 46 -2.90 -9.10 -22.31
C GLU A 46 -4.03 -8.93 -21.29
N ARG A 47 -4.94 -9.91 -21.28
CA ARG A 47 -6.06 -9.92 -20.35
C ARG A 47 -5.56 -10.37 -18.98
N ARG A 48 -5.89 -9.58 -17.95
CA ARG A 48 -5.57 -9.89 -16.55
C ARG A 48 -6.79 -10.53 -15.88
N THR A 49 -6.57 -11.17 -14.75
CA THR A 49 -7.65 -11.68 -13.91
C THR A 49 -7.94 -10.75 -12.73
N TRP A 50 -9.06 -10.96 -12.03
CA TRP A 50 -9.29 -10.27 -10.77
C TRP A 50 -8.35 -10.74 -9.65
N SER A 51 -7.72 -11.92 -9.77
CA SER A 51 -6.64 -12.35 -8.85
C SER A 51 -5.45 -11.41 -9.00
N ASP A 52 -5.08 -11.10 -10.23
CA ASP A 52 -3.99 -10.18 -10.53
C ASP A 52 -4.25 -8.80 -9.91
N VAL A 53 -5.49 -8.30 -9.97
CA VAL A 53 -5.87 -7.04 -9.31
C VAL A 53 -5.67 -7.11 -7.80
N GLN A 54 -6.04 -8.22 -7.17
CA GLN A 54 -5.88 -8.41 -5.72
C GLN A 54 -4.40 -8.42 -5.33
N GLU A 55 -3.55 -9.02 -6.14
CA GLU A 55 -2.09 -9.01 -5.97
C GLU A 55 -1.54 -7.58 -6.04
N GLU A 56 -1.87 -6.80 -7.07
CA GLU A 56 -1.39 -5.41 -7.19
C GLU A 56 -1.88 -4.50 -6.04
N VAL A 57 -3.13 -4.71 -5.57
CA VAL A 57 -3.67 -3.98 -4.42
C VAL A 57 -2.93 -4.36 -3.13
N ALA A 58 -2.57 -5.63 -2.97
CA ALA A 58 -1.76 -6.08 -1.85
C ALA A 58 -0.36 -5.46 -1.90
N ASP A 59 0.26 -5.39 -3.07
CA ASP A 59 1.57 -4.76 -3.26
C ASP A 59 1.54 -3.26 -2.96
N THR A 60 0.47 -2.55 -3.34
CA THR A 60 0.24 -1.16 -2.95
C THR A 60 0.14 -1.00 -1.42
N ALA A 61 -0.59 -1.90 -0.76
CA ALA A 61 -0.73 -1.87 0.70
C ALA A 61 0.62 -2.16 1.39
N ILE A 62 1.35 -3.18 0.93
CA ILE A 62 2.68 -3.54 1.44
C ILE A 62 3.65 -2.38 1.26
N THR A 63 3.67 -1.74 0.09
CA THR A 63 4.53 -0.58 -0.17
C THR A 63 4.18 0.59 0.76
N SER A 64 2.89 0.80 1.07
CA SER A 64 2.46 1.78 2.06
C SER A 64 2.98 1.47 3.47
N LEU A 65 2.93 0.20 3.88
CA LEU A 65 3.47 -0.26 5.18
C LEU A 65 4.99 -0.09 5.27
N VAL A 66 5.72 -0.45 4.19
CA VAL A 66 7.17 -0.22 4.08
C VAL A 66 7.50 1.27 4.16
N THR A 67 6.69 2.11 3.53
CA THR A 67 6.83 3.57 3.60
C THR A 67 6.70 4.08 5.03
N LEU A 68 5.68 3.64 5.77
CA LEU A 68 5.51 3.99 7.18
C LEU A 68 6.69 3.52 8.05
N HIS A 69 7.17 2.29 7.84
CA HIS A 69 8.34 1.78 8.56
C HIS A 69 9.60 2.59 8.27
N ARG A 70 9.81 3.05 7.03
CA ARG A 70 10.94 3.92 6.69
C ARG A 70 10.88 5.29 7.36
N MET A 71 9.68 5.78 7.66
CA MET A 71 9.49 7.08 8.31
C MET A 71 9.57 7.00 9.84
N LEU A 72 9.03 5.93 10.42
CA LEU A 72 8.79 5.83 11.87
C LEU A 72 9.63 4.74 12.56
N GLY A 73 10.37 3.93 11.79
CA GLY A 73 11.09 2.77 12.29
C GLY A 73 10.14 1.79 13.00
N ASP A 74 10.57 1.33 14.18
CA ASP A 74 9.83 0.36 14.99
C ASP A 74 8.47 0.88 15.50
N GLN A 75 8.27 2.21 15.50
CA GLN A 75 7.00 2.82 15.91
C GLN A 75 5.92 2.77 14.82
N ALA A 76 6.23 2.31 13.60
CA ALA A 76 5.26 2.26 12.53
C ALA A 76 4.04 1.37 12.85
N SER A 77 4.27 0.24 13.53
CA SER A 77 3.19 -0.71 13.85
C SER A 77 2.23 -0.16 14.89
N SER A 78 2.73 0.45 15.96
CA SER A 78 1.90 1.07 17.01
C SER A 78 1.14 2.26 16.43
N PHE A 79 1.82 3.12 15.67
CA PHE A 79 1.20 4.25 14.99
C PHE A 79 0.05 3.82 14.06
N LEU A 80 0.27 2.80 13.21
CA LEU A 80 -0.77 2.29 12.33
C LEU A 80 -1.96 1.73 13.11
N THR A 81 -1.70 0.99 14.19
CA THR A 81 -2.75 0.41 15.04
C THR A 81 -3.62 1.49 15.67
N ASP A 82 -3.00 2.53 16.22
CA ASP A 82 -3.71 3.66 16.82
C ASP A 82 -4.53 4.41 15.75
N MET A 83 -3.94 4.66 14.58
CA MET A 83 -4.63 5.31 13.47
C MET A 83 -5.80 4.49 12.94
N LEU A 84 -5.65 3.16 12.86
CA LEU A 84 -6.72 2.26 12.48
C LEU A 84 -7.85 2.30 13.51
N ALA A 85 -7.56 2.21 14.81
CA ALA A 85 -8.58 2.29 15.86
C ALA A 85 -9.35 3.62 15.83
N GLN A 86 -8.63 4.73 15.63
CA GLN A 86 -9.23 6.06 15.52
C GLN A 86 -10.12 6.20 14.27
N LYS A 87 -9.66 5.67 13.13
CA LYS A 87 -10.38 5.84 11.85
C LYS A 87 -11.49 4.80 11.66
N SER A 88 -11.29 3.55 12.08
CA SER A 88 -12.27 2.47 11.90
C SER A 88 -13.60 2.77 12.60
N ALA A 89 -13.57 3.53 13.69
CA ALA A 89 -14.77 4.05 14.35
C ALA A 89 -15.71 4.82 13.39
N ASN A 90 -15.16 5.35 12.28
CA ASN A 90 -15.89 6.10 11.26
C ASN A 90 -16.15 5.32 9.96
N PHE A 91 -15.49 4.17 9.74
CA PHE A 91 -15.45 3.49 8.43
C PHE A 91 -15.76 1.99 8.44
N LEU A 92 -15.68 1.32 9.59
CA LEU A 92 -16.03 -0.10 9.72
C LEU A 92 -17.29 -0.24 10.59
N PRO A 93 -18.28 -1.05 10.19
CA PRO A 93 -19.38 -1.39 11.09
C PRO A 93 -18.80 -2.07 12.35
N PRO A 94 -19.42 -1.89 13.54
CA PRO A 94 -18.97 -2.58 14.74
C PRO A 94 -18.90 -4.07 14.45
N ALA A 95 -17.78 -4.70 14.81
CA ALA A 95 -17.57 -6.12 14.61
C ALA A 95 -18.81 -6.87 15.13
N GLY A 96 -19.55 -7.49 14.21
CA GLY A 96 -20.85 -8.07 14.49
C GLY A 96 -20.78 -8.96 15.72
N THR A 97 -21.70 -8.71 16.65
CA THR A 97 -22.06 -9.62 17.72
C THR A 97 -22.12 -11.02 17.13
N ARG A 98 -21.21 -11.91 17.54
CA ARG A 98 -21.35 -13.33 17.23
C ARG A 98 -22.63 -13.79 17.92
N GLU A 99 -23.75 -13.81 17.19
CA GLU A 99 -24.94 -14.50 17.66
C GLU A 99 -24.57 -15.98 17.83
N GLY A 100 -24.76 -16.45 19.06
CA GLY A 100 -24.45 -17.79 19.50
C GLY A 100 -25.16 -18.82 18.62
N ARG A 101 -24.42 -19.87 18.32
CA ARG A 101 -24.97 -21.15 17.86
C ARG A 101 -25.74 -21.81 19.00
#